data_AF-A0A316VCK1-F1
#
_entry.id   AF-A0A316VCK1-F1
#
_cell.length_a   1.000
_cell.length_b   1.000
_cell.length_c   1.000
_cell.angle_alpha   90.00
_cell.angle_beta   90.00
_cell.angle_gamma   90.00
#
_symmetry.space_group_name_H-M   'P 1'
#
loop_
_entity.id
_entity.type
_entity.pdbx_description
1 polymer ?
#
loop_
_entity_poly.entity_id
_entity_poly.type
_entity_poly.pdbx_seq_one_letter_code
_entity_poly.pdbx_strand_id
1 'polypeptide(L)'
;MAEEEKLTFKTVKYAFILIQKTRSNLTKESAIIERIWYKSKAQHKSAEWFRAIDGVRKCLRRLLDPIKGADHQQQQDVQPRIMKSNEVQSGQAEGEIFCGALDRACSSLVQVWCSYWGKETTENNKSLPKFDGIPKELPNSDALCSAVRDIRELIAIMEELSNRTRIAANSLISHLRTPPAPTFAPITTACLAIMSGLHSEANQCLHGPQDDPPSDSQKSGRSSIKYLYNIMSSSSVPTSEDKGFTLNVGLERKGHQKRKQSSVSQVGKKQRPNETTQNSGMMTQADGTEEDLGEIV
;
A
#
# COMPACT_ATOMS: atom_id res chain seq x y z
N MET A 1 31.94 -14.72 17.36
CA MET A 1 32.05 -14.61 15.90
C MET A 1 30.67 -14.89 15.33
N ALA A 2 30.01 -13.91 14.70
CA ALA A 2 28.70 -14.13 14.09
C ALA A 2 28.93 -14.88 12.77
N GLU A 3 28.27 -16.03 12.57
CA GLU A 3 28.30 -16.72 11.27
C GLU A 3 27.72 -15.77 10.21
N GLU A 4 28.48 -15.50 9.15
CA GLU A 4 27.97 -14.75 7.99
C GLU A 4 26.81 -15.53 7.38
N GLU A 5 25.59 -15.00 7.52
CA GLU A 5 24.40 -15.61 6.92
C GLU A 5 24.45 -15.46 5.40
N LYS A 6 24.69 -16.59 4.71
CA LYS A 6 24.73 -16.65 3.24
C LYS A 6 23.32 -16.68 2.65
N LEU A 7 23.14 -16.03 1.50
CA LEU A 7 21.93 -16.15 0.69
C LEU A 7 21.78 -17.59 0.20
N THR A 8 20.73 -18.28 0.64
CA THR A 8 20.43 -19.65 0.20
C THR A 8 19.18 -19.69 -0.67
N PHE A 9 19.10 -20.67 -1.58
CA PHE A 9 17.89 -20.91 -2.38
C PHE A 9 16.66 -21.14 -1.48
N LYS A 10 16.84 -21.73 -0.28
CA LYS A 10 15.76 -21.90 0.70
C LYS A 10 15.19 -20.55 1.12
N THR A 11 16.04 -19.57 1.43
CA THR A 11 15.62 -18.21 1.82
C THR A 11 14.80 -17.55 0.71
N VAL A 12 15.26 -17.65 -0.55
CA VAL A 12 14.54 -17.14 -1.74
C VAL A 12 13.17 -17.81 -1.87
N LYS A 13 13.10 -19.15 -1.76
CA LYS A 13 11.85 -19.90 -1.81
C LYS A 13 10.86 -19.48 -0.72
N TYR A 14 11.32 -19.34 0.51
CA TYR A 14 10.47 -18.92 1.62
C TYR A 14 9.92 -17.51 1.40
N ALA A 15 10.75 -16.57 0.97
CA ALA A 15 10.30 -15.21 0.68
C ALA A 15 9.27 -15.17 -0.45
N PHE A 16 9.47 -15.95 -1.53
CA PHE A 16 8.48 -16.08 -2.59
C PHE A 16 7.13 -16.59 -2.07
N ILE A 17 7.14 -17.65 -1.25
CA ILE A 17 5.92 -18.21 -0.65
C ILE A 17 5.22 -17.17 0.25
N LEU A 18 5.99 -16.45 1.06
CA LEU A 18 5.47 -15.38 1.92
C LEU A 18 4.80 -14.29 1.09
N ILE A 19 5.47 -13.77 0.07
CA ILE A 19 4.94 -12.70 -0.79
C ILE A 19 3.67 -13.17 -1.51
N GLN A 20 3.62 -14.41 -2.01
CA GLN A 20 2.41 -14.97 -2.63
C GLN A 20 1.24 -15.11 -1.64
N LYS A 21 1.52 -15.57 -0.42
CA LYS A 21 0.51 -15.66 0.65
C LYS A 21 -0.05 -14.26 0.97
N THR A 22 0.84 -13.30 1.21
CA THR A 22 0.48 -11.91 1.47
C THR A 22 -0.33 -11.31 0.31
N ARG A 23 0.08 -11.54 -0.93
CA ARG A 23 -0.68 -11.11 -2.12
C ARG A 23 -2.11 -11.63 -2.13
N SER A 24 -2.30 -12.93 -1.87
CA SER A 24 -3.64 -13.54 -1.81
C SER A 24 -4.52 -12.90 -0.75
N ASN A 25 -3.98 -12.66 0.45
CA ASN A 25 -4.72 -12.04 1.55
C ASN A 25 -5.05 -10.58 1.26
N LEU A 26 -4.07 -9.78 0.82
CA LEU A 26 -4.28 -8.38 0.46
C LEU A 26 -5.26 -8.20 -0.70
N THR A 27 -5.31 -9.13 -1.65
CA THR A 27 -6.29 -9.11 -2.75
C THR A 27 -7.72 -9.27 -2.23
N LYS A 28 -7.94 -10.16 -1.25
CA LYS A 28 -9.26 -10.35 -0.63
C LYS A 28 -9.71 -9.08 0.09
N GLU A 29 -8.83 -8.50 0.91
CA GLU A 29 -9.12 -7.24 1.62
C GLU A 29 -9.33 -6.07 0.65
N SER A 30 -8.55 -6.00 -0.43
CA SER A 30 -8.70 -5.01 -1.51
C SER A 30 -10.08 -5.09 -2.18
N ALA A 31 -10.59 -6.30 -2.41
CA ALA A 31 -11.93 -6.48 -2.97
C ALA A 31 -13.04 -5.97 -2.02
N ILE A 32 -12.88 -6.17 -0.72
CA ILE A 32 -13.85 -5.72 0.28
C ILE A 32 -13.82 -4.19 0.40
N ILE A 33 -12.64 -3.58 0.54
CA ILE A 33 -12.49 -2.12 0.66
C ILE A 33 -13.00 -1.39 -0.60
N GLU A 34 -12.79 -1.93 -1.80
CA GLU A 34 -13.32 -1.36 -3.04
C GLU A 34 -14.86 -1.40 -3.08
N ARG A 35 -15.49 -2.47 -2.59
CA ARG A 35 -16.96 -2.55 -2.48
C ARG A 35 -17.53 -1.53 -1.48
N ILE A 36 -16.91 -1.41 -0.30
CA ILE A 36 -17.30 -0.40 0.70
C ILE A 36 -17.15 1.00 0.12
N TRP A 37 -15.98 1.28 -0.47
CA TRP A 37 -15.70 2.57 -1.10
C TRP A 37 -16.74 2.91 -2.16
N TYR A 38 -17.01 1.99 -3.10
CA TYR A 38 -17.98 2.19 -4.17
C TYR A 38 -19.37 2.57 -3.64
N LYS A 39 -19.90 1.82 -2.66
CA LYS A 39 -21.24 2.06 -2.10
C LYS A 39 -21.32 3.34 -1.26
N SER A 40 -20.26 3.67 -0.55
CA SER A 40 -20.28 4.72 0.48
C SER A 40 -19.72 6.07 0.01
N LYS A 41 -19.07 6.10 -1.16
CA LYS A 41 -18.42 7.32 -1.68
C LYS A 41 -19.36 8.50 -1.84
N ALA A 42 -20.57 8.28 -2.35
CA ALA A 42 -21.53 9.37 -2.56
C ALA A 42 -21.89 10.08 -1.24
N GLN A 43 -22.07 9.32 -0.17
CA GLN A 43 -22.48 9.82 1.15
C GLN A 43 -21.32 10.41 1.94
N HIS A 44 -20.11 9.85 1.82
CA HIS A 44 -19.00 10.15 2.73
C HIS A 44 -17.79 10.82 2.07
N LYS A 45 -17.89 11.30 0.82
CA LYS A 45 -16.75 11.93 0.10
C LYS A 45 -16.02 13.04 0.87
N SER A 46 -16.72 13.77 1.74
CA SER A 46 -16.18 14.87 2.54
C SER A 46 -15.70 14.45 3.93
N ALA A 47 -16.06 13.26 4.40
CA ALA A 47 -15.72 12.79 5.73
C ALA A 47 -14.22 12.49 5.84
N GLU A 48 -13.58 12.97 6.91
CA GLU A 48 -12.15 12.80 7.13
C GLU A 48 -11.72 11.33 7.23
N TRP A 49 -12.46 10.53 8.02
CA TRP A 49 -12.21 9.10 8.16
C TRP A 49 -12.32 8.35 6.82
N PHE A 50 -13.23 8.78 5.95
CA PHE A 50 -13.41 8.17 4.64
C PHE A 50 -12.25 8.53 3.70
N ARG A 51 -11.72 9.76 3.76
CA ARG A 51 -10.50 10.14 3.03
C ARG A 51 -9.27 9.34 3.48
N ALA A 52 -9.18 9.00 4.76
CA ALA A 52 -8.10 8.14 5.27
C ALA A 52 -8.17 6.73 4.65
N ILE A 53 -9.38 6.16 4.54
CA ILE A 53 -9.62 4.88 3.84
C ILE A 53 -9.23 4.97 2.36
N ASP A 54 -9.55 6.06 1.66
CA ASP A 54 -9.14 6.26 0.26
C ASP A 54 -7.61 6.20 0.09
N GLY A 55 -6.88 6.77 1.07
CA GLY A 55 -5.42 6.72 1.10
C GLY A 55 -4.89 5.28 1.17
N VAL A 56 -5.50 4.44 2.01
CA VAL A 56 -5.16 3.00 2.12
C VAL A 56 -5.48 2.28 0.81
N ARG A 57 -6.66 2.51 0.25
CA ARG A 57 -7.10 1.94 -1.03
C ARG A 57 -6.14 2.26 -2.18
N LYS A 58 -5.73 3.52 -2.33
CA LYS A 58 -4.73 3.94 -3.34
C LYS A 58 -3.38 3.26 -3.12
N CYS A 59 -2.95 3.09 -1.87
CA CYS A 59 -1.74 2.37 -1.54
C CYS A 59 -1.83 0.89 -1.94
N LEU A 60 -2.95 0.23 -1.67
CA LEU A 60 -3.21 -1.15 -2.09
C LEU A 60 -3.17 -1.32 -3.61
N ARG A 61 -3.74 -0.38 -4.37
CA ARG A 61 -3.66 -0.43 -5.83
C ARG A 61 -2.23 -0.36 -6.35
N ARG A 62 -1.37 0.50 -5.78
CA ARG A 62 0.07 0.52 -6.15
C ARG A 62 0.78 -0.82 -5.88
N LEU A 63 0.31 -1.55 -4.88
CA LEU A 63 0.88 -2.82 -4.45
C LEU A 63 0.40 -4.00 -5.32
N LEU A 64 -0.89 -3.99 -5.70
CA LEU A 64 -1.58 -5.12 -6.35
C LEU A 64 -1.82 -4.92 -7.85
N ASP A 65 -2.21 -3.71 -8.26
CA ASP A 65 -2.66 -3.48 -9.63
C ASP A 65 -1.47 -3.26 -10.55
N PRO A 66 -1.59 -3.71 -11.82
CA PRO A 66 -0.66 -3.27 -12.84
C PRO A 66 -0.69 -1.74 -12.94
N ILE A 67 0.48 -1.12 -12.89
CA ILE A 67 0.62 0.30 -13.22
C ILE A 67 0.33 0.39 -14.71
N LYS A 68 -0.92 0.70 -15.07
CA LYS A 68 -1.23 1.06 -16.45
C LYS A 68 -0.36 2.26 -16.78
N GLY A 69 0.56 2.06 -17.73
CA GLY A 69 1.49 3.09 -18.20
C GLY A 69 0.76 4.42 -18.34
N ALA A 70 1.39 5.46 -17.83
CA ALA A 70 0.76 6.72 -17.50
C ALA A 70 0.14 7.46 -18.70
N ASP A 71 -1.11 7.15 -19.02
CA ASP A 71 -2.02 8.11 -19.64
C ASP A 71 -2.52 9.16 -18.61
N HIS A 72 -2.04 9.13 -17.37
CA HIS A 72 -2.49 9.97 -16.25
C HIS A 72 -1.35 10.69 -15.53
N GLN A 73 -0.46 11.34 -16.29
CA GLN A 73 0.16 12.59 -15.84
C GLN A 73 -0.45 13.75 -16.62
N GLN A 74 -1.69 14.13 -16.30
CA GLN A 74 -2.22 15.51 -16.33
C GLN A 74 -3.73 15.48 -16.07
N GLN A 75 -4.11 15.16 -14.84
CA GLN A 75 -5.35 15.72 -14.27
C GLN A 75 -4.94 16.82 -13.28
N GLN A 76 -4.11 17.75 -13.77
CA GLN A 76 -4.10 19.10 -13.22
C GLN A 76 -5.19 19.87 -13.95
N ASP A 77 -6.07 20.49 -13.18
CA ASP A 77 -7.05 21.47 -13.64
C ASP A 77 -6.42 22.49 -14.61
N VAL A 78 -6.53 22.25 -15.91
CA VAL A 78 -6.31 23.27 -16.93
C VAL A 78 -7.52 23.26 -17.86
N GLN A 79 -8.10 24.46 -17.95
CA GLN A 79 -9.29 24.83 -18.67
C GLN A 79 -9.43 24.24 -20.09
N PRO A 80 -10.68 24.17 -20.62
CA PRO A 80 -10.93 23.73 -21.99
C PRO A 80 -10.31 24.72 -23.00
N ARG A 81 -9.13 24.38 -23.53
CA ARG A 81 -8.57 25.06 -24.71
C ARG A 81 -8.81 24.18 -25.93
N ILE A 82 -9.81 24.58 -26.71
CA ILE A 82 -10.15 24.04 -28.02
C ILE A 82 -8.94 24.25 -28.94
N MET A 83 -8.17 23.20 -29.24
CA MET A 83 -7.27 23.21 -30.41
C MET A 83 -7.21 21.85 -31.12
N LYS A 84 -7.68 21.97 -32.37
CA LYS A 84 -7.54 21.21 -33.60
C LYS A 84 -6.57 20.02 -33.61
N SER A 85 -7.17 18.90 -34.02
CA SER A 85 -6.64 17.61 -34.43
C SER A 85 -5.40 17.68 -35.32
N ASN A 86 -4.30 17.12 -34.82
CA ASN A 86 -3.22 16.57 -35.65
C ASN A 86 -3.16 15.06 -35.39
N GLU A 87 -3.21 14.32 -36.49
CA GLU A 87 -3.19 12.88 -36.62
C GLU A 87 -1.79 12.36 -36.25
N VAL A 88 -1.62 11.85 -35.03
CA VAL A 88 -0.35 11.27 -34.56
C VAL A 88 -0.38 9.77 -34.80
N GLN A 89 0.56 9.30 -35.61
CA GLN A 89 0.81 7.90 -35.92
C GLN A 89 1.06 7.11 -34.63
N SER A 90 0.12 6.24 -34.27
CA SER A 90 0.23 5.30 -33.15
C SER A 90 1.20 4.17 -33.52
N GLY A 91 2.49 4.38 -33.29
CA GLY A 91 3.43 3.27 -33.19
C GLY A 91 3.00 2.38 -32.01
N GLN A 92 2.60 1.14 -32.30
CA GLN A 92 2.29 0.12 -31.30
C GLN A 92 3.59 -0.23 -30.55
N ALA A 93 3.99 0.59 -29.58
CA ALA A 93 4.84 0.11 -28.52
C ALA A 93 4.02 -0.97 -27.79
N GLU A 94 4.45 -2.23 -27.88
CA GLU A 94 3.95 -3.29 -27.02
C GLU A 94 4.16 -2.82 -25.58
N GLY A 95 3.12 -2.20 -25.02
CA GLY A 95 3.20 -1.57 -23.72
C GLY A 95 3.46 -2.64 -22.69
N GLU A 96 4.67 -2.65 -22.12
CA GLU A 96 4.98 -3.48 -20.96
C GLU A 96 3.90 -3.24 -19.91
N ILE A 97 3.09 -4.26 -19.67
CA ILE A 97 2.09 -4.21 -18.60
C ILE A 97 2.89 -4.26 -17.30
N PHE A 98 3.18 -3.09 -16.74
CA PHE A 98 3.91 -3.01 -15.48
C PHE A 98 3.06 -3.65 -14.38
N CYS A 99 3.51 -4.77 -13.84
CA CYS A 99 2.82 -5.44 -12.72
C CYS A 99 2.90 -4.61 -11.44
N GLY A 100 2.00 -4.86 -10.47
CA GLY A 100 2.07 -4.26 -9.13
C GLY A 100 3.38 -4.62 -8.39
N ALA A 101 3.73 -3.88 -7.34
CA ALA A 101 5.02 -4.08 -6.64
C ALA A 101 5.22 -5.51 -6.09
N LEU A 102 4.15 -6.17 -5.63
CA LEU A 102 4.22 -7.59 -5.21
C LEU A 102 4.58 -8.52 -6.37
N ASP A 103 3.98 -8.28 -7.54
CA ASP A 103 4.20 -9.12 -8.72
C ASP A 103 5.60 -8.91 -9.28
N ARG A 104 6.11 -7.67 -9.32
CA ARG A 104 7.50 -7.38 -9.69
C ARG A 104 8.49 -8.09 -8.77
N ALA A 105 8.31 -7.99 -7.45
CA ALA A 105 9.17 -8.67 -6.49
C ALA A 105 9.12 -10.20 -6.67
N CYS A 106 7.93 -10.78 -6.89
CA CYS A 106 7.79 -12.20 -7.22
C CYS A 106 8.57 -12.58 -8.49
N SER A 107 8.41 -11.83 -9.58
CA SER A 107 9.11 -12.08 -10.84
C SER A 107 10.63 -12.04 -10.68
N SER A 108 11.15 -11.02 -10.00
CA SER A 108 12.59 -10.90 -9.77
C SER A 108 13.12 -12.01 -8.83
N LEU A 109 12.33 -12.47 -7.86
CA LEU A 109 12.68 -13.66 -7.07
C LEU A 109 12.67 -14.96 -7.89
N VAL A 110 11.75 -15.10 -8.86
CA VAL A 110 11.75 -16.25 -9.78
C VAL A 110 13.00 -16.20 -10.67
N GLN A 111 13.44 -15.03 -11.13
CA GLN A 111 14.69 -14.89 -11.88
C GLN A 111 15.91 -15.31 -11.04
N VAL A 112 16.00 -14.84 -9.80
CA VAL A 112 17.05 -15.28 -8.85
C VAL A 112 16.99 -16.80 -8.66
N TRP A 113 15.78 -17.36 -8.47
CA TRP A 113 15.57 -18.80 -8.35
C TRP A 113 16.06 -19.57 -9.58
N CYS A 114 15.66 -19.17 -10.79
CA CYS A 114 16.09 -19.82 -12.04
C CYS A 114 17.60 -19.72 -12.27
N SER A 115 18.22 -18.62 -11.84
CA SER A 115 19.67 -18.42 -11.96
C SER A 115 20.49 -19.45 -11.18
N TYR A 116 19.98 -19.97 -10.05
CA TYR A 116 20.61 -21.07 -9.32
C TYR A 116 20.71 -22.35 -10.16
N TRP A 117 19.86 -22.56 -11.17
CA TRP A 117 19.92 -23.71 -12.06
C TRP A 117 20.42 -23.37 -13.47
N GLY A 118 20.81 -22.12 -13.73
CA GLY A 118 21.25 -21.67 -15.05
C GLY A 118 20.19 -21.83 -16.15
N LYS A 119 18.91 -21.69 -15.79
CA LYS A 119 17.79 -21.77 -16.72
C LYS A 119 17.20 -20.39 -16.94
N GLU A 120 16.70 -20.14 -18.15
CA GLU A 120 15.93 -18.94 -18.45
C GLU A 120 14.56 -19.00 -17.78
N THR A 121 14.05 -17.83 -17.40
CA THR A 121 12.74 -17.68 -16.76
C THR A 121 11.63 -18.04 -17.74
N THR A 122 10.75 -18.96 -17.36
CA THR A 122 9.46 -19.13 -18.03
C THR A 122 8.47 -18.11 -17.50
N GLU A 123 7.54 -17.65 -18.34
CA GLU A 123 6.64 -16.51 -18.07
C GLU A 123 5.66 -16.70 -16.88
N ASN A 124 5.66 -17.86 -16.21
CA ASN A 124 4.68 -18.18 -15.19
C ASN A 124 5.15 -17.82 -13.77
N ASN A 125 4.73 -16.65 -13.29
CA ASN A 125 5.00 -16.15 -11.94
C ASN A 125 4.16 -16.80 -10.82
N LYS A 126 3.27 -17.76 -11.12
CA LYS A 126 2.34 -18.32 -10.12
C LYS A 126 3.00 -19.31 -9.14
N SER A 127 4.10 -19.94 -9.56
CA SER A 127 4.78 -20.95 -8.76
C SER A 127 6.24 -21.03 -9.15
N LEU A 128 7.12 -21.31 -8.18
CA LEU A 128 8.52 -21.59 -8.49
C LEU A 128 8.63 -22.87 -9.34
N PRO A 129 9.39 -22.84 -10.45
CA PRO A 129 9.66 -24.03 -11.24
C PRO A 129 10.41 -25.07 -10.40
N LYS A 130 10.04 -26.33 -10.58
CA LYS A 130 10.74 -27.48 -9.99
C LYS A 130 11.93 -27.82 -10.88
N PHE A 131 13.08 -27.98 -10.27
CA PHE A 131 14.30 -28.35 -10.97
C PHE A 131 14.93 -29.58 -10.34
N ASP A 132 15.34 -30.50 -11.19
CA ASP A 132 16.18 -31.64 -10.79
C ASP A 132 17.65 -31.23 -10.83
N GLY A 133 18.43 -31.67 -9.85
CA GLY A 133 19.87 -31.42 -9.77
C GLY A 133 20.31 -30.47 -8.65
N ILE A 134 21.62 -30.40 -8.45
CA ILE A 134 22.25 -29.58 -7.41
C ILE A 134 22.26 -28.11 -7.88
N PRO A 135 21.72 -27.17 -7.09
CA PRO A 135 21.79 -25.74 -7.44
C PRO A 135 23.25 -25.29 -7.47
N LYS A 136 23.56 -24.37 -8.39
CA LYS A 136 24.83 -23.65 -8.43
C LYS A 136 25.04 -22.86 -7.13
N GLU A 137 26.28 -22.57 -6.79
CA GLU A 137 26.59 -21.91 -5.52
C GLU A 137 26.11 -20.45 -5.45
N LEU A 138 26.10 -19.73 -6.57
CA LEU A 138 25.79 -18.30 -6.62
C LEU A 138 24.77 -17.96 -7.73
N PRO A 139 23.78 -17.09 -7.43
CA PRO A 139 22.86 -16.56 -8.44
C PRO A 139 23.56 -15.56 -9.36
N ASN A 140 22.96 -15.29 -10.52
CA ASN A 140 23.42 -14.24 -11.44
C ASN A 140 23.32 -12.86 -10.76
N SER A 141 24.37 -12.03 -10.87
CA SER A 141 24.46 -10.69 -10.28
C SER A 141 23.33 -9.76 -10.73
N ASP A 142 22.94 -9.81 -12.00
CA ASP A 142 21.93 -8.93 -12.59
C ASP A 142 20.54 -9.26 -12.05
N ALA A 143 20.25 -10.56 -11.90
CA ALA A 143 19.03 -11.05 -11.27
C ALA A 143 18.98 -10.63 -9.79
N LEU A 144 20.11 -10.72 -9.09
CA LEU A 144 20.22 -10.28 -7.69
C LEU A 144 19.97 -8.78 -7.54
N CYS A 145 20.61 -7.95 -8.37
CA CYS A 145 20.45 -6.49 -8.37
C CYS A 145 18.98 -6.08 -8.64
N SER A 146 18.34 -6.72 -9.63
CA SER A 146 16.94 -6.47 -9.96
C SER A 146 16.03 -6.82 -8.78
N ALA A 147 16.25 -7.98 -8.16
CA ALA A 147 15.47 -8.41 -7.01
C ALA A 147 15.69 -7.53 -5.76
N VAL A 148 16.92 -7.07 -5.50
CA VAL A 148 17.19 -6.11 -4.40
C VAL A 148 16.40 -4.82 -4.58
N ARG A 149 16.41 -4.25 -5.80
CA ARG A 149 15.66 -3.03 -6.12
C ARG A 149 14.16 -3.22 -5.89
N ASP A 150 13.59 -4.29 -6.42
CA ASP A 150 12.14 -4.50 -6.38
C ASP A 150 11.66 -4.86 -4.97
N ILE A 151 12.46 -5.62 -4.21
CA ILE A 151 12.21 -5.90 -2.79
C ILE A 151 12.28 -4.61 -1.95
N ARG A 152 13.25 -3.73 -2.23
CA ARG A 152 13.35 -2.44 -1.54
C ARG A 152 12.11 -1.58 -1.77
N GLU A 153 11.63 -1.53 -3.01
CA GLU A 153 10.40 -0.82 -3.34
C GLU A 153 9.20 -1.44 -2.61
N LEU A 154 9.09 -2.77 -2.63
CA LEU A 154 8.03 -3.49 -1.92
C LEU A 154 8.05 -3.18 -0.41
N ILE A 155 9.23 -3.18 0.24
CA ILE A 155 9.37 -2.81 1.65
C ILE A 155 8.84 -1.39 1.89
N ALA A 156 9.23 -0.42 1.06
CA ALA A 156 8.79 0.96 1.21
C ALA A 156 7.26 1.11 1.10
N ILE A 157 6.64 0.43 0.14
CA ILE A 157 5.18 0.47 -0.05
C ILE A 157 4.45 -0.26 1.09
N MET A 158 5.00 -1.36 1.60
CA MET A 158 4.41 -2.11 2.73
C MET A 158 4.50 -1.31 4.04
N GLU A 159 5.59 -0.58 4.27
CA GLU A 159 5.70 0.36 5.39
C GLU A 159 4.72 1.53 5.25
N GLU A 160 4.56 2.06 4.04
CA GLU A 160 3.54 3.07 3.73
C GLU A 160 2.12 2.55 4.03
N LEU A 161 1.80 1.33 3.58
CA LEU A 161 0.52 0.68 3.83
C LEU A 161 0.26 0.52 5.33
N SER A 162 1.22 -0.02 6.08
CA SER A 162 1.14 -0.21 7.53
C SER A 162 0.92 1.13 8.26
N ASN A 163 1.63 2.18 7.87
CA ASN A 163 1.43 3.50 8.47
C ASN A 163 0.06 4.11 8.14
N ARG A 164 -0.41 3.97 6.89
CA ARG A 164 -1.71 4.49 6.46
C ARG A 164 -2.88 3.75 7.12
N THR A 165 -2.80 2.44 7.27
CA THR A 165 -3.85 1.66 7.97
C THR A 165 -3.95 2.06 9.43
N ARG A 166 -2.81 2.30 10.10
CA ARG A 166 -2.79 2.84 11.47
C ARG A 166 -3.44 4.22 11.59
N ILE A 167 -3.12 5.14 10.68
CA ILE A 167 -3.73 6.49 10.65
C ILE A 167 -5.23 6.39 10.41
N ALA A 168 -5.66 5.58 9.44
CA ALA A 168 -7.08 5.36 9.15
C ALA A 168 -7.81 4.73 10.35
N ALA A 169 -7.23 3.71 11.01
CA ALA A 169 -7.78 3.09 12.20
C ALA A 169 -8.00 4.09 13.34
N ASN A 170 -7.01 4.97 13.60
CA ASN A 170 -7.15 6.01 14.61
C ASN A 170 -8.28 7.01 14.29
N SER A 171 -8.42 7.39 13.01
CA SER A 171 -9.51 8.25 12.56
C SER A 171 -10.89 7.59 12.74
N LEU A 172 -11.00 6.30 12.41
CA LEU A 172 -12.22 5.50 12.62
C LEU A 172 -12.58 5.37 14.10
N ILE A 173 -11.59 5.09 14.97
CA ILE A 173 -11.79 5.03 16.42
C ILE A 173 -12.26 6.38 16.97
N SER A 174 -11.69 7.49 16.49
CA SER A 174 -12.15 8.82 16.86
C SER A 174 -13.60 9.06 16.45
N HIS A 175 -13.98 8.65 15.22
CA HIS A 175 -15.34 8.78 14.73
C HIS A 175 -16.35 7.98 15.57
N LEU A 176 -16.00 6.77 15.99
CA LEU A 176 -16.85 5.93 16.85
C LEU A 176 -17.09 6.55 18.24
N ARG A 177 -16.23 7.46 18.70
CA ARG A 177 -16.35 8.12 20.01
C ARG A 177 -17.21 9.39 19.97
N THR A 178 -17.58 9.90 18.79
CA THR A 178 -18.38 11.13 18.65
C THR A 178 -19.87 10.84 18.45
N PRO A 179 -20.79 11.26 19.34
CA PRO A 179 -22.24 11.17 19.09
C PRO A 179 -22.67 12.13 17.97
N PRO A 180 -23.66 11.80 17.11
CA PRO A 180 -24.45 10.56 17.06
C PRO A 180 -23.77 9.54 16.12
N ALA A 181 -22.96 8.65 16.68
CA ALA A 181 -22.30 7.57 15.94
C ALA A 181 -23.18 6.39 15.45
N PRO A 182 -24.45 6.15 15.86
CA PRO A 182 -25.06 4.84 15.65
C PRO A 182 -25.35 4.53 14.17
N THR A 183 -25.64 5.54 13.34
CA THR A 183 -26.01 5.32 11.94
C THR A 183 -24.86 4.75 11.10
N PHE A 184 -23.61 5.09 11.42
CA PHE A 184 -22.43 4.67 10.65
C PHE A 184 -21.50 3.72 11.41
N ALA A 185 -21.88 3.29 12.62
CA ALA A 185 -21.08 2.36 13.42
C ALA A 185 -20.81 1.01 12.71
N PRO A 186 -21.76 0.39 11.99
CA PRO A 186 -21.50 -0.89 11.31
C PRO A 186 -20.42 -0.78 10.23
N ILE A 187 -20.53 0.22 9.34
CA ILE A 187 -19.53 0.44 8.28
C ILE A 187 -18.16 0.83 8.85
N THR A 188 -18.14 1.68 9.88
CA THR A 188 -16.90 2.12 10.53
C THR A 188 -16.19 0.95 11.21
N THR A 189 -16.94 0.07 11.88
CA THR A 189 -16.42 -1.16 12.48
C THR A 189 -15.89 -2.13 11.43
N ALA A 190 -16.60 -2.31 10.30
CA ALA A 190 -16.12 -3.13 9.19
C ALA A 190 -14.81 -2.58 8.60
N CYS A 191 -14.71 -1.27 8.42
CA CYS A 191 -13.48 -0.62 7.97
C CYS A 191 -12.34 -0.81 8.97
N LEU A 192 -12.61 -0.73 10.27
CA LEU A 192 -11.61 -0.92 11.31
C LEU A 192 -11.06 -2.36 11.31
N ALA A 193 -11.92 -3.37 11.11
CA ALA A 193 -11.51 -4.76 10.95
C ALA A 193 -10.57 -4.95 9.75
N ILE A 194 -10.92 -4.37 8.59
CA ILE A 194 -10.09 -4.39 7.38
C ILE A 194 -8.74 -3.71 7.63
N MET A 195 -8.72 -2.52 8.27
CA MET A 195 -7.45 -1.83 8.59
C MET A 195 -6.54 -2.69 9.47
N SER A 196 -7.11 -3.39 10.45
CA SER A 196 -6.39 -4.32 11.31
C SER A 196 -5.80 -5.49 10.52
N GLY A 197 -6.60 -6.12 9.65
CA GLY A 197 -6.15 -7.21 8.77
C GLY A 197 -5.02 -6.77 7.84
N LEU A 198 -5.17 -5.63 7.16
CA LEU A 198 -4.15 -5.06 6.29
C LEU A 198 -2.85 -4.71 7.03
N HIS A 199 -2.96 -4.11 8.23
CA HIS A 199 -1.80 -3.80 9.07
C HIS A 199 -1.08 -5.07 9.52
N SER A 200 -1.82 -6.10 9.93
CA SER A 200 -1.28 -7.41 10.32
C SER A 200 -0.53 -8.05 9.16
N GLU A 201 -1.15 -8.15 7.98
CA GLU A 201 -0.53 -8.74 6.77
C GLU A 201 0.72 -7.99 6.34
N ALA A 202 0.70 -6.65 6.36
CA ALA A 202 1.88 -5.83 6.05
C ALA A 202 3.03 -6.11 7.02
N ASN A 203 2.75 -6.15 8.33
CA ASN A 203 3.77 -6.43 9.34
C ASN A 203 4.26 -7.88 9.28
N GLN A 204 3.39 -8.85 9.01
CA GLN A 204 3.77 -10.25 8.88
C GLN A 204 4.70 -10.47 7.67
N CYS A 205 4.47 -9.73 6.58
CA CYS A 205 5.38 -9.73 5.43
C CYS A 205 6.72 -9.05 5.74
N LEU A 206 6.68 -7.88 6.40
CA LEU A 206 7.86 -7.07 6.73
C LEU A 206 8.77 -7.72 7.78
N HIS A 207 8.19 -8.36 8.78
CA HIS A 207 8.87 -8.81 10.00
C HIS A 207 8.81 -10.33 10.21
N GLY A 208 8.06 -11.06 9.38
CA GLY A 208 7.79 -12.48 9.56
C GLY A 208 6.62 -12.72 10.52
N PRO A 209 6.25 -13.99 10.74
CA PRO A 209 5.25 -14.34 11.74
C PRO A 209 5.71 -13.86 13.12
N GLN A 210 4.89 -13.02 13.76
CA GLN A 210 5.02 -12.78 15.19
C GLN A 210 4.45 -14.00 15.90
N ASP A 211 5.29 -14.99 16.11
CA ASP A 211 4.96 -16.07 17.03
C ASP A 211 4.85 -15.46 18.44
N ASP A 212 3.84 -15.89 19.19
CA ASP A 212 3.65 -15.65 20.63
C ASP A 212 4.94 -15.96 21.42
N PRO A 213 5.09 -15.46 22.67
CA PRO A 213 6.36 -15.42 23.41
C PRO A 213 7.21 -16.69 23.27
N PRO A 214 8.53 -16.50 23.16
CA PRO A 214 9.46 -17.50 22.65
C PRO A 214 9.38 -18.78 23.46
N SER A 215 8.98 -19.88 22.80
CA SER A 215 9.52 -21.19 23.18
C SER A 215 10.96 -21.25 22.64
N ASP A 216 11.88 -21.82 23.41
CA ASP A 216 13.35 -21.71 23.28
C ASP A 216 14.00 -22.28 21.99
N SER A 217 13.34 -22.21 20.84
CA SER A 217 13.80 -22.78 19.56
C SER A 217 13.53 -21.90 18.33
N GLN A 218 13.29 -20.59 18.50
CA GLN A 218 12.82 -19.71 17.42
C GLN A 218 13.91 -19.38 16.37
N LYS A 219 13.84 -20.10 15.23
CA LYS A 219 14.39 -19.70 13.93
C LYS A 219 13.45 -18.78 13.13
N SER A 220 12.43 -18.17 13.76
CA SER A 220 11.30 -17.52 13.06
C SER A 220 11.68 -16.26 12.28
N GLY A 221 12.70 -15.51 12.73
CA GLY A 221 13.15 -14.26 12.12
C GLY A 221 13.72 -14.37 10.70
N ARG A 222 14.08 -15.58 10.26
CA ARG A 222 14.65 -15.84 8.92
C ARG A 222 13.63 -15.79 7.79
N SER A 223 12.36 -15.56 8.11
CA SER A 223 11.26 -15.63 7.16
C SER A 223 10.80 -14.26 6.64
N SER A 224 11.36 -13.15 7.13
CA SER A 224 10.88 -11.80 6.78
C SER A 224 11.46 -11.27 5.48
N ILE A 225 10.73 -10.39 4.79
CA ILE A 225 11.26 -9.75 3.58
C ILE A 225 12.39 -8.77 3.88
N LYS A 226 12.39 -8.12 5.05
CA LYS A 226 13.49 -7.26 5.50
C LYS A 226 14.77 -8.06 5.74
N TYR A 227 14.64 -9.25 6.32
CA TYR A 227 15.77 -10.17 6.47
C TYR A 227 16.37 -10.56 5.12
N LEU A 228 15.51 -10.93 4.15
CA LEU A 228 15.97 -11.23 2.80
C LEU A 228 16.69 -10.03 2.17
N TYR A 229 16.12 -8.83 2.24
CA TYR A 229 16.74 -7.61 1.72
C TYR A 229 18.13 -7.37 2.31
N ASN A 230 18.29 -7.53 3.63
CA ASN A 230 19.57 -7.33 4.30
C ASN A 230 20.64 -8.32 3.78
N ILE A 231 20.28 -9.59 3.60
CA ILE A 231 21.19 -10.62 3.08
C ILE A 231 21.54 -10.39 1.60
N MET A 232 20.56 -10.01 0.79
CA MET A 232 20.81 -9.74 -0.63
C MET A 232 21.65 -8.47 -0.82
N SER A 233 21.46 -7.47 0.04
CA SER A 233 22.23 -6.22 -0.01
C SER A 233 23.67 -6.42 0.45
N SER A 234 23.94 -7.32 1.40
CA SER A 234 25.32 -7.65 1.79
C SER A 234 26.03 -8.49 0.72
N SER A 235 25.29 -9.33 -0.01
CA SER A 235 25.84 -10.22 -1.04
C SER A 235 26.09 -9.54 -2.38
N SER A 236 25.52 -8.35 -2.61
CA SER A 236 25.55 -7.66 -3.91
C SER A 236 26.70 -6.65 -4.06
N VAL A 237 27.57 -6.48 -3.06
CA VAL A 237 28.73 -5.60 -3.18
C VAL A 237 29.74 -6.23 -4.14
N PRO A 238 29.92 -5.69 -5.36
CA PRO A 238 31.03 -6.10 -6.20
C PRO A 238 32.28 -5.47 -5.58
N THR A 239 33.21 -6.28 -5.11
CA THR A 239 34.53 -5.84 -4.65
C THR A 239 35.44 -5.43 -5.83
N SER A 240 34.88 -4.84 -6.89
CA SER A 240 35.68 -4.13 -7.88
C SER A 240 35.80 -2.68 -7.44
N GLU A 241 37.03 -2.18 -7.44
CA GLU A 241 37.47 -0.81 -7.18
C GLU A 241 36.81 0.25 -8.09
N ASP A 242 35.48 0.37 -8.06
CA ASP A 242 34.75 1.30 -8.89
C ASP A 242 34.63 2.64 -8.16
N LYS A 243 35.64 3.47 -8.42
CA LYS A 243 35.77 4.84 -7.92
C LYS A 243 34.64 5.69 -8.50
N GLY A 244 33.61 5.98 -7.70
CA GLY A 244 32.95 7.29 -7.78
C GLY A 244 31.48 7.36 -8.20
N PHE A 245 30.62 6.42 -7.78
CA PHE A 245 29.17 6.66 -7.82
C PHE A 245 28.57 6.71 -6.41
N THR A 246 28.79 7.84 -5.72
CA THR A 246 28.00 8.19 -4.53
C THR A 246 26.60 8.58 -4.98
N LEU A 247 25.65 7.64 -4.84
CA LEU A 247 24.22 7.94 -4.88
C LEU A 247 23.89 8.84 -3.67
N ASN A 248 23.89 10.16 -3.91
CA ASN A 248 23.33 11.16 -3.00
C ASN A 248 21.82 10.94 -2.91
N VAL A 249 21.40 9.99 -2.07
CA VAL A 249 20.01 9.88 -1.64
C VAL A 249 19.78 11.04 -0.66
N GLY A 250 19.50 12.21 -1.23
CA GLY A 250 19.07 13.40 -0.51
C GLY A 250 17.74 13.14 0.17
N LEU A 251 17.77 12.48 1.33
CA LEU A 251 16.74 12.63 2.35
C LEU A 251 16.92 14.04 2.93
N GLU A 252 16.49 15.05 2.18
CA GLU A 252 16.26 16.39 2.75
C GLU A 252 15.15 16.26 3.79
N ARG A 253 15.55 16.01 5.03
CA ARG A 253 14.74 16.33 6.20
C ARG A 253 14.49 17.83 6.14
N LYS A 254 13.34 18.23 5.58
CA LYS A 254 12.82 19.59 5.72
C LYS A 254 12.72 19.88 7.22
N GLY A 255 13.72 20.59 7.72
CA GLY A 255 13.76 21.07 9.08
C GLY A 255 12.49 21.85 9.36
N HIS A 256 11.75 21.41 10.39
CA HIS A 256 10.72 22.21 11.01
C HIS A 256 11.36 23.51 11.50
N GLN A 257 11.15 24.57 10.74
CA GLN A 257 11.52 25.93 11.11
C GLN A 257 10.72 26.27 12.38
N LYS A 258 11.47 26.52 13.47
CA LYS A 258 10.95 27.05 14.74
C LYS A 258 10.06 28.25 14.46
N ARG A 259 8.75 28.09 14.68
CA ARG A 259 7.78 29.17 14.69
C ARG A 259 8.10 30.05 15.90
N LYS A 260 8.73 31.20 15.65
CA LYS A 260 8.98 32.25 16.64
C LYS A 260 7.64 32.66 17.27
N GLN A 261 7.55 32.50 18.59
CA GLN A 261 6.57 33.20 19.41
C GLN A 261 6.84 34.70 19.25
N SER A 262 5.93 35.40 18.57
CA SER A 262 5.85 36.86 18.58
C SER A 262 4.76 37.23 19.57
N SER A 263 5.20 37.72 20.73
CA SER A 263 4.38 38.46 21.67
C SER A 263 3.99 39.79 21.02
N VAL A 264 2.73 39.93 20.62
CA VAL A 264 2.10 41.22 20.37
C VAL A 264 0.95 41.38 21.34
N SER A 265 1.24 42.16 22.38
CA SER A 265 0.26 42.82 23.20
C SER A 265 -0.46 43.89 22.38
N GLN A 266 -1.78 43.98 22.59
CA GLN A 266 -2.60 45.19 22.72
C GLN A 266 -3.84 45.30 21.82
N VAL A 267 -4.96 45.37 22.55
CA VAL A 267 -6.02 46.40 22.47
C VAL A 267 -6.86 46.44 21.19
N GLY A 268 -8.13 46.04 21.35
CA GLY A 268 -9.17 46.31 20.37
C GLY A 268 -10.51 45.72 20.74
N LYS A 269 -11.10 46.15 21.87
CA LYS A 269 -12.54 45.96 22.12
C LYS A 269 -13.31 46.65 20.99
N LYS A 270 -14.02 45.88 20.16
CA LYS A 270 -15.13 46.40 19.36
C LYS A 270 -16.27 45.41 19.37
N GLN A 271 -17.20 45.67 20.29
CA GLN A 271 -18.56 45.15 20.24
C GLN A 271 -19.19 45.48 18.88
N ARG A 272 -19.80 44.50 18.23
CA ARG A 272 -21.01 44.72 17.43
C ARG A 272 -22.01 43.59 17.66
N PRO A 273 -23.30 43.92 17.83
CA PRO A 273 -24.37 42.97 18.10
C PRO A 273 -25.05 42.50 16.81
N ASN A 274 -25.90 41.48 16.99
CA ASN A 274 -27.04 41.08 16.17
C ASN A 274 -26.76 40.66 14.72
N GLU A 275 -27.10 39.40 14.41
CA GLU A 275 -28.28 39.15 13.58
C GLU A 275 -28.69 37.67 13.68
N THR A 276 -29.83 37.48 14.32
CA THR A 276 -30.62 36.25 14.34
C THR A 276 -31.30 36.11 12.99
N THR A 277 -30.85 35.21 12.13
CA THR A 277 -31.63 34.79 10.97
C THR A 277 -32.36 33.49 11.33
N GLN A 278 -33.60 33.66 11.78
CA GLN A 278 -34.61 32.61 11.75
C GLN A 278 -34.90 32.25 10.29
N ASN A 279 -34.47 31.08 9.83
CA ASN A 279 -35.06 30.45 8.65
C ASN A 279 -36.14 29.47 9.12
N SER A 280 -37.36 30.00 9.19
CA SER A 280 -38.60 29.20 9.21
C SER A 280 -38.86 28.73 7.79
N GLY A 281 -38.57 27.46 7.52
CA GLY A 281 -38.73 26.82 6.20
C GLY A 281 -39.68 25.63 6.32
N MET A 282 -40.96 25.92 6.12
CA MET A 282 -42.09 25.08 5.76
C MET A 282 -41.98 23.56 5.92
N MET A 283 -42.75 23.07 6.89
CA MET A 283 -43.43 21.78 6.93
C MET A 283 -44.25 21.59 5.64
N THR A 284 -43.92 20.58 4.84
CA THR A 284 -44.88 19.91 3.96
C THR A 284 -45.21 18.56 4.58
N GLN A 285 -46.44 18.46 5.09
CA GLN A 285 -47.10 17.20 5.35
C GLN A 285 -47.27 16.47 4.02
N ALA A 286 -46.76 15.25 3.92
CA ALA A 286 -47.12 14.33 2.86
C ALA A 286 -47.96 13.22 3.49
N ASP A 287 -49.18 13.12 2.96
CA ASP A 287 -50.23 12.16 3.26
C ASP A 287 -49.75 10.72 3.30
N GLY A 288 -50.41 9.97 4.18
CA GLY A 288 -50.28 8.54 4.29
C GLY A 288 -50.84 7.79 3.09
N THR A 289 -50.24 6.64 2.85
CA THR A 289 -50.90 5.50 2.23
C THR A 289 -50.56 4.30 3.09
N GLU A 290 -51.54 3.87 3.89
CA GLU A 290 -51.63 2.51 4.44
C GLU A 290 -51.64 1.54 3.26
N GLU A 291 -50.61 0.71 3.13
CA GLU A 291 -50.71 -0.52 2.34
C GLU A 291 -50.82 -1.71 3.28
N ASP A 292 -52.02 -2.28 3.15
CA ASP A 292 -52.61 -3.48 3.69
C ASP A 292 -51.65 -4.67 3.78
N LEU A 293 -51.63 -5.31 4.95
CA LEU A 293 -50.94 -6.57 5.20
C LEU A 293 -51.83 -7.70 4.69
N GLY A 294 -51.52 -8.17 3.48
CA GLY A 294 -52.05 -9.43 2.94
C GLY A 294 -51.50 -10.63 3.70
N GLU A 295 -52.37 -11.22 4.53
CA GLU A 295 -52.29 -12.54 5.13
C GLU A 295 -52.22 -13.61 4.03
N ILE A 296 -51.18 -14.45 4.01
CA ILE A 296 -51.15 -15.68 3.19
C ILE A 296 -50.96 -16.86 4.14
N VAL A 297 -51.96 -17.73 4.12
CA VAL A 297 -52.07 -19.06 4.73
C VAL A 297 -51.06 -20.03 4.12
#